data_AF-A0AAW8NBN1-F1
#
_entry.id   AF-A0AAW8NBN1-F1
#
_cell.length_a   1.000
_cell.length_b   1.000
_cell.length_c   1.000
_cell.angle_alpha   90.00
_cell.angle_beta   90.00
_cell.angle_gamma   90.00
#
_symmetry.space_group_name_H-M   'P 1'
#
loop_
_entity.id
_entity.type
_entity.pdbx_description
1 polymer ?
#
loop_
_entity_poly.entity_id
_entity_poly.type
_entity_poly.pdbx_seq_one_letter_code
_entity_poly.pdbx_strand_id
1 'polypeptide(L)'
;MGFDPNEPEQRRRLRAAIRAADIPVSDLWLKYFSLSGDAGEYEVEAYLQGLLSLPPVQRDLLALAANELIDDLPRPRAPYSDDFPGSGDAPGPSAEGPGGGADTTGRQTEQDE
;
A
#
# COMPACT_ATOMS: atom_id res chain seq x y z
N MET A 1 21.36 -35.29 -7.72
CA MET A 1 21.31 -33.85 -7.35
C MET A 1 21.04 -33.07 -8.61
N GLY A 2 19.75 -32.86 -8.91
CA GLY A 2 19.34 -32.14 -10.12
C GLY A 2 19.25 -30.66 -9.79
N PHE A 3 20.12 -29.86 -10.39
CA PHE A 3 19.96 -28.42 -10.44
C PHE A 3 18.63 -28.14 -11.13
N ASP A 4 17.67 -27.56 -10.42
CA ASP A 4 16.39 -27.20 -11.03
C ASP A 4 16.63 -25.97 -11.92
N PRO A 5 16.48 -26.10 -13.25
CA PRO A 5 16.76 -24.98 -14.16
C PRO A 5 15.84 -23.78 -13.90
N ASN A 6 14.71 -23.98 -13.22
CA ASN A 6 13.75 -22.92 -12.90
C ASN A 6 14.07 -22.20 -11.59
N GLU A 7 14.97 -22.72 -10.76
CA GLU A 7 15.30 -22.12 -9.45
C GLU A 7 15.71 -20.63 -9.58
N PRO A 8 16.61 -20.23 -10.50
CA PRO A 8 17.01 -18.84 -10.61
C PRO A 8 15.84 -17.92 -11.02
N GLU A 9 14.95 -18.42 -11.87
CA GLU A 9 13.74 -17.70 -12.30
C GLU A 9 12.75 -17.55 -11.15
N GLN A 10 12.46 -18.64 -10.43
CA GLN A 10 11.58 -18.64 -9.26
C GLN A 10 12.08 -17.68 -8.19
N ARG A 11 13.36 -17.75 -7.84
CA ARG A 11 14.02 -16.82 -6.92
C ARG A 11 13.89 -15.37 -7.38
N ARG A 12 14.14 -15.08 -8.67
CA ARG A 12 14.06 -13.72 -9.20
C ARG A 12 12.66 -13.15 -9.07
N ARG A 13 11.63 -13.95 -9.40
CA ARG A 13 10.22 -13.55 -9.28
C ARG A 13 9.80 -13.35 -7.83
N LEU A 14 10.18 -14.27 -6.95
CA LEU A 14 9.94 -14.14 -5.51
C LEU A 14 10.52 -12.83 -4.96
N ARG A 15 11.78 -12.53 -5.28
CA ARG A 15 12.42 -11.26 -4.88
C ARG A 15 11.75 -10.02 -5.45
N ALA A 16 11.27 -10.10 -6.68
CA ALA A 16 10.54 -8.99 -7.28
C ALA A 16 9.21 -8.76 -6.55
N ALA A 17 8.48 -9.82 -6.23
CA ALA A 17 7.19 -9.74 -5.53
C ALA A 17 7.33 -9.13 -4.13
N ILE A 18 8.23 -9.65 -3.29
CA ILE A 18 8.41 -9.13 -1.93
C ILE A 18 8.90 -7.67 -1.92
N ARG A 19 9.75 -7.27 -2.88
CA ARG A 19 10.18 -5.87 -3.00
C ARG A 19 9.06 -4.95 -3.48
N ALA A 20 8.21 -5.41 -4.40
CA ALA A 20 7.08 -4.63 -4.88
C ALA A 20 6.02 -4.42 -3.78
N ALA A 21 5.92 -5.36 -2.85
CA ALA A 21 5.01 -5.34 -1.71
C ALA A 21 5.63 -4.76 -0.42
N ASP A 22 6.89 -4.29 -0.47
CA ASP A 22 7.66 -3.81 0.68
C ASP A 22 7.68 -4.78 1.88
N ILE A 23 7.73 -6.09 1.59
CA ILE A 23 7.76 -7.15 2.60
C ILE A 23 9.23 -7.35 3.04
N PRO A 24 9.55 -7.16 4.33
CA PRO A 24 10.89 -7.42 4.83
C PRO A 24 11.16 -8.93 4.88
N VAL A 25 12.45 -9.30 4.77
CA VAL A 25 12.87 -10.71 4.74
C VAL A 25 12.48 -11.43 6.04
N SER A 26 12.50 -10.73 7.18
CA SER A 26 12.07 -11.25 8.47
C SER A 26 10.62 -11.71 8.46
N ASP A 27 9.71 -10.94 7.86
CA ASP A 27 8.28 -11.25 7.83
C ASP A 27 7.99 -12.41 6.88
N LEU A 28 8.68 -12.42 5.72
CA LEU A 28 8.67 -13.56 4.81
C LEU A 28 9.12 -14.83 5.52
N TRP A 29 10.24 -14.76 6.24
CA TRP A 29 10.78 -15.90 6.98
C TRP A 29 9.84 -16.36 8.10
N LEU A 30 9.30 -15.46 8.90
CA LEU A 30 8.34 -15.80 9.97
C LEU A 30 7.11 -16.51 9.41
N LYS A 31 6.56 -16.02 8.29
CA LYS A 31 5.43 -16.64 7.62
C LYS A 31 5.81 -18.02 7.08
N TYR A 32 6.93 -18.14 6.38
CA TYR A 32 7.47 -19.42 5.89
C TYR A 32 7.70 -20.43 7.01
N PHE A 33 8.26 -19.99 8.14
CA PHE A 33 8.47 -20.83 9.32
C PHE A 33 7.15 -21.34 9.90
N SER A 34 6.11 -20.50 9.92
CA SER A 34 4.75 -20.92 10.33
C SER A 34 4.14 -21.99 9.42
N LEU A 35 4.62 -22.08 8.17
CA LEU A 35 4.23 -23.09 7.18
C LEU A 35 5.12 -24.35 7.23
N SER A 36 5.83 -24.57 8.35
CA SER A 36 6.80 -25.67 8.51
C SER A 36 8.02 -25.58 7.59
N GLY A 37 8.48 -24.36 7.29
CA GLY A 37 9.73 -24.12 6.59
C GLY A 37 10.95 -24.52 7.44
N ASP A 38 11.89 -25.26 6.86
CA ASP A 38 13.04 -25.84 7.59
C ASP A 38 14.28 -24.94 7.60
N ALA A 39 14.27 -23.84 6.83
CA ALA A 39 15.42 -22.96 6.66
C ALA A 39 15.39 -21.78 7.64
N GLY A 40 16.54 -21.40 8.17
CA GLY A 40 16.69 -20.20 8.99
C GLY A 40 16.58 -18.90 8.20
N GLU A 41 16.41 -17.78 8.90
CA GLU A 41 16.30 -16.45 8.28
C GLU A 41 17.50 -16.12 7.37
N TYR A 42 18.72 -16.38 7.84
CA TYR A 42 19.94 -16.18 7.06
C TYR A 42 20.04 -17.10 5.84
N GLU A 43 19.49 -18.31 5.90
CA GLU A 43 19.45 -19.23 4.75
C GLU A 43 18.43 -18.78 3.72
N VAL A 44 17.28 -18.25 4.16
CA VAL A 44 16.30 -17.61 3.28
C VAL A 44 16.93 -16.38 2.62
N GLU A 45 17.62 -15.53 3.38
CA GLU A 45 18.33 -14.39 2.81
C GLU A 45 19.40 -14.83 1.80
N ALA A 46 20.25 -15.79 2.15
CA ALA A 46 21.26 -16.34 1.26
C ALA A 46 20.64 -16.94 -0.02
N TYR A 47 19.51 -17.65 0.12
CA TYR A 47 18.74 -18.15 -1.02
C TYR A 47 18.28 -17.00 -1.89
N LEU A 48 17.65 -15.96 -1.35
CA LEU A 48 17.24 -14.77 -2.10
C LEU A 48 18.46 -14.15 -2.81
N GLN A 49 19.61 -13.99 -2.14
CA GLN A 49 20.85 -13.49 -2.75
C GLN A 49 21.46 -14.41 -3.81
N GLY A 50 20.95 -15.63 -3.97
CA GLY A 50 21.49 -16.61 -4.91
C GLY A 50 22.81 -17.22 -4.46
N LEU A 51 23.13 -17.08 -3.16
CA LEU A 51 24.30 -17.65 -2.50
C LEU A 51 24.06 -19.09 -2.03
N LEU A 52 22.78 -19.48 -1.89
CA LEU A 52 22.34 -20.80 -1.47
C LEU A 52 21.24 -21.30 -2.41
N SER A 53 21.19 -22.61 -2.62
CA SER A 53 20.06 -23.29 -3.28
C SER A 53 19.21 -24.02 -2.25
N LEU A 54 17.90 -23.94 -2.40
CA LEU A 54 16.95 -24.62 -1.53
C LEU A 54 16.21 -25.75 -2.27
N PRO A 55 15.79 -26.82 -1.56
CA PRO A 55 14.94 -27.85 -2.14
C PRO A 55 13.66 -27.26 -2.75
N PRO A 56 13.09 -27.86 -3.82
CA PRO A 56 11.87 -27.35 -4.47
C PRO A 56 10.73 -27.05 -3.49
N VAL A 57 10.47 -27.95 -2.55
CA VAL A 57 9.42 -27.79 -1.52
C VAL A 57 9.63 -26.52 -0.69
N GLN A 58 10.86 -26.24 -0.27
CA GLN A 58 11.15 -25.04 0.52
C GLN A 58 11.01 -23.76 -0.32
N ARG A 59 11.34 -23.82 -1.61
CA ARG A 59 11.13 -22.69 -2.54
C ARG A 59 9.64 -22.41 -2.77
N ASP A 60 8.83 -23.45 -2.86
CA ASP A 60 7.38 -23.34 -3.01
C ASP A 60 6.72 -22.81 -1.74
N LEU A 61 7.20 -23.22 -0.55
CA LEU A 61 6.74 -22.66 0.73
C LEU A 61 7.08 -21.17 0.85
N LEU A 62 8.27 -20.73 0.42
CA LEU A 62 8.61 -19.31 0.37
C LEU A 62 7.70 -18.53 -0.59
N ALA A 63 7.36 -19.12 -1.74
CA ALA A 63 6.41 -18.52 -2.67
C ALA A 63 5.00 -18.42 -2.07
N LEU A 64 4.53 -19.47 -1.39
CA LEU A 64 3.25 -19.48 -0.68
C LEU A 64 3.22 -18.40 0.41
N ALA A 65 4.24 -18.34 1.27
CA ALA A 65 4.37 -17.33 2.31
C ALA A 65 4.31 -15.90 1.73
N ALA A 66 5.05 -15.64 0.66
CA ALA A 66 5.03 -14.33 0.00
C ALA A 66 3.65 -13.99 -0.55
N ASN A 67 2.98 -14.94 -1.20
CA ASN A 67 1.65 -14.70 -1.77
C ASN A 67 0.62 -14.40 -0.67
N GLU A 68 0.63 -15.16 0.43
CA GLU A 68 -0.29 -14.88 1.55
C GLU A 68 -0.05 -13.49 2.15
N LEU A 69 1.21 -13.09 2.35
CA LEU A 69 1.53 -11.74 2.84
C LEU A 69 1.09 -10.65 1.87
N ILE A 70 1.19 -10.87 0.56
CA ILE A 70 0.73 -9.94 -0.47
C ILE A 70 -0.80 -9.85 -0.49
N ASP A 71 -1.49 -10.98 -0.33
CA ASP A 71 -2.95 -11.02 -0.32
C ASP A 71 -3.56 -10.30 0.87
N ASP A 72 -2.85 -10.24 2.00
CA ASP A 72 -3.23 -9.50 3.19
C ASP A 72 -3.07 -7.97 3.03
N LEU A 73 -2.37 -7.49 1.99
CA LEU A 73 -2.20 -6.05 1.74
C LEU A 73 -3.48 -5.41 1.17
N PRO A 74 -3.81 -4.18 1.60
CA PRO A 74 -4.98 -3.47 1.08
C PRO A 74 -4.80 -3.20 -0.42
N ARG A 75 -5.72 -3.74 -1.23
CA ARG A 75 -5.72 -3.52 -2.68
C ARG A 75 -6.38 -2.17 -2.98
N PRO A 76 -5.68 -1.24 -3.67
CA PRO A 76 -6.29 0.02 -4.07
C PRO A 76 -7.47 -0.24 -5.00
N ARG A 77 -8.59 0.46 -4.76
CA ARG A 77 -9.75 0.39 -5.65
C ARG A 77 -9.56 1.38 -6.80
N ALA A 78 -9.87 0.96 -8.02
CA ALA A 78 -9.94 1.87 -9.15
C ALA A 78 -11.09 2.86 -8.94
N PRO A 79 -10.88 4.17 -9.15
CA PRO A 79 -11.96 5.15 -9.08
C PRO A 79 -12.97 4.92 -10.21
N TYR A 80 -14.25 5.10 -9.91
CA TYR A 80 -15.31 5.19 -10.92
C TYR A 80 -15.23 6.52 -11.65
N SER A 81 -15.80 6.59 -12.85
CA SER A 81 -15.87 7.85 -13.62
C SER A 81 -16.59 8.97 -12.86
N ASP A 82 -17.49 8.63 -11.93
CA ASP A 82 -18.23 9.57 -11.10
C ASP A 82 -17.46 10.04 -9.85
N ASP A 83 -16.32 9.41 -9.52
CA ASP A 83 -15.45 9.83 -8.41
C ASP A 83 -14.59 11.06 -8.77
N PHE A 84 -14.63 11.49 -10.04
CA PHE A 84 -13.98 12.70 -10.49
C PHE A 84 -14.95 13.89 -10.34
N PRO A 85 -14.59 14.98 -9.65
CA PRO A 85 -15.46 16.12 -9.49
C PRO A 85 -15.86 16.64 -10.88
N GLY A 86 -17.17 16.61 -11.16
CA GLY A 86 -17.73 17.07 -12.43
C GLY A 86 -17.25 18.48 -12.72
N SER A 87 -16.66 18.67 -13.89
CA SER A 87 -16.17 19.95 -14.42
C SER A 87 -17.31 20.91 -14.80
N GLY A 88 -18.37 20.96 -14.00
CA GLY A 88 -19.61 21.63 -14.37
C GLY A 88 -20.56 21.88 -13.19
N ASP A 89 -20.06 22.43 -12.09
CA ASP A 89 -20.84 23.41 -11.32
C ASP A 89 -19.89 24.22 -10.42
N ALA A 90 -19.21 25.20 -11.00
CA ALA A 90 -18.84 26.37 -10.23
C ALA A 90 -20.11 27.25 -10.20
N PRO A 91 -20.86 27.34 -9.08
CA PRO A 91 -21.85 28.40 -8.96
C PRO A 91 -21.08 29.72 -9.10
N GLY A 92 -21.28 30.39 -10.23
CA GLY A 92 -20.66 31.67 -10.51
C GLY A 92 -20.95 32.66 -9.38
N PRO A 93 -20.07 33.65 -9.14
CA PRO A 93 -20.32 34.65 -8.12
C PRO A 93 -21.63 35.35 -8.45
N SER A 94 -22.66 35.13 -7.63
CA SER A 94 -23.88 35.92 -7.63
C SER A 94 -23.49 37.39 -7.51
N ALA A 95 -23.55 38.09 -8.63
CA ALA A 95 -23.48 39.53 -8.67
C ALA A 95 -24.78 40.07 -8.06
N GLU A 96 -24.84 40.12 -6.73
CA GLU A 96 -25.82 40.94 -6.02
C GLU A 96 -25.41 42.41 -6.20
N GLY A 97 -26.21 43.12 -6.99
CA GLY A 97 -26.00 44.52 -7.34
C GLY A 97 -26.15 45.48 -6.15
N PRO A 98 -25.73 46.74 -6.34
CA PRO A 98 -25.64 47.72 -5.27
C PRO A 98 -26.99 48.40 -5.04
N GLY A 99 -27.54 48.27 -3.83
CA GLY A 99 -28.51 49.21 -3.25
C GLY A 99 -28.04 49.50 -1.82
N GLY A 100 -27.72 50.71 -1.38
CA GLY A 100 -28.29 52.00 -1.73
C GLY A 100 -29.29 52.41 -0.64
N GLY A 101 -28.81 53.17 0.35
CA GLY A 101 -29.62 53.80 1.42
C GLY A 101 -28.98 53.63 2.81
N ALA A 102 -28.14 54.57 3.26
CA ALA A 102 -28.53 55.74 4.08
C ALA A 102 -29.00 55.32 5.49
N ASP A 103 -28.12 55.42 6.49
CA ASP A 103 -27.97 56.57 7.40
C ASP A 103 -28.93 56.45 8.61
N THR A 104 -28.39 56.33 9.82
CA THR A 104 -28.66 57.23 10.96
C THR A 104 -28.12 56.64 12.28
N THR A 105 -27.10 57.31 12.80
CA THR A 105 -26.96 57.81 14.18
C THR A 105 -27.75 57.16 15.34
N GLY A 106 -27.01 56.77 16.38
CA GLY A 106 -27.49 56.68 17.78
C GLY A 106 -26.63 55.72 18.62
N ARG A 107 -25.49 56.15 19.17
CA ARG A 107 -25.30 56.69 20.54
C ARG A 107 -25.63 55.68 21.66
N GLN A 108 -24.57 55.29 22.40
CA GLN A 108 -24.38 55.09 23.86
C GLN A 108 -25.66 54.81 24.69
N THR A 109 -25.74 53.87 25.65
CA THR A 109 -25.00 53.65 26.92
C THR A 109 -25.59 52.38 27.58
N GLU A 110 -24.83 51.57 28.33
CA GLU A 110 -24.92 51.30 29.80
C GLU A 110 -24.84 49.75 29.92
N GLN A 111 -23.84 49.10 30.55
CA GLN A 111 -23.50 49.00 31.98
C GLN A 111 -24.65 48.58 32.90
N ASP A 112 -24.28 47.77 33.91
CA ASP A 112 -25.07 47.11 34.98
C ASP A 112 -25.68 45.75 34.62
N GLU A 113 -25.52 44.67 35.38
CA GLU A 113 -24.68 44.28 36.54
C GLU A 113 -24.67 42.73 36.57
#